data_AF-A0A833LFS5-F1
#
_entry.id   AF-A0A833LFS5-F1
#
_cell.length_a   1.000
_cell.length_b   1.000
_cell.length_c   1.000
_cell.angle_alpha   90.00
_cell.angle_beta   90.00
_cell.angle_gamma   90.00
#
_symmetry.space_group_name_H-M   'P 1'
#
loop_
_entity.id
_entity.type
_entity.pdbx_description
1 polymer ?
#
loop_
_entity_poly.entity_id
_entity_poly.type
_entity_poly.pdbx_seq_one_letter_code
_entity_poly.pdbx_strand_id
1 'polypeptide(L)'
;MARNDASTPPLLHPFWKGAAAFGIAVGVAMLAIWAWLLATGGFPELQATPLSAWVHLLTELATAAVLIAAGLALVARRSWARKAYLVAIGALLFAVVNAVAFYGERGNVPLVVFFIVLAVLGVFFALRAEE
;
A
#
# COMPACT_ATOMS: atom_id res chain seq x y z
N MET A 1 -19.99 24.32 33.29
CA MET A 1 -19.23 24.36 32.02
C MET A 1 -18.38 23.09 31.97
N ALA A 2 -18.92 22.01 31.41
CA ALA A 2 -18.28 20.70 31.41
C ALA A 2 -17.08 20.72 30.45
N ARG A 3 -15.90 20.33 30.94
CA ARG A 3 -14.73 20.07 30.10
C ARG A 3 -15.03 18.82 29.28
N ASN A 4 -15.02 18.94 27.95
CA ASN A 4 -15.00 17.80 27.04
C ASN A 4 -13.69 17.03 27.24
N ASP A 5 -13.80 15.93 27.96
CA ASP A 5 -12.84 14.87 28.18
C ASP A 5 -12.63 14.06 26.90
N ALA A 6 -11.96 14.68 25.92
CA ALA A 6 -11.47 14.04 24.71
C ALA A 6 -10.11 13.32 24.95
N SER A 7 -10.01 12.52 26.01
CA SER A 7 -8.74 11.86 26.39
C SER A 7 -8.72 10.35 26.22
N THR A 8 -9.80 9.71 25.75
CA THR A 8 -9.75 8.29 25.39
C THR A 8 -9.12 8.15 24.00
N PRO A 9 -7.89 7.66 23.87
CA PRO A 9 -7.35 7.33 22.55
C PRO A 9 -8.31 6.34 21.88
N PRO A 10 -8.57 6.47 20.57
CA PRO A 10 -9.48 5.57 19.87
C PRO A 10 -9.03 4.13 20.13
N LEU A 11 -9.95 3.29 20.61
CA LEU A 11 -9.69 1.87 20.84
C LEU A 11 -9.22 1.28 19.52
N LEU A 12 -7.96 0.85 19.45
CA LEU A 12 -7.42 0.17 18.28
C LEU A 12 -7.74 -1.32 18.40
N HIS A 13 -8.44 -1.87 17.41
CA HIS A 13 -8.84 -3.26 17.35
C HIS A 13 -7.60 -4.19 17.30
N PRO A 14 -7.60 -5.40 17.88
CA PRO A 14 -6.42 -6.26 18.07
C PRO A 14 -5.47 -6.41 16.86
N PHE A 15 -5.97 -6.28 15.64
CA PHE A 15 -5.19 -6.44 14.41
C PHE A 15 -4.43 -5.18 13.93
N TRP A 16 -4.53 -4.04 14.64
CA TRP A 16 -3.90 -2.78 14.21
C TRP A 16 -2.38 -2.89 14.02
N LYS A 17 -1.71 -3.72 14.84
CA LYS A 17 -0.26 -3.96 14.71
C LYS A 17 0.08 -4.67 13.41
N GLY A 18 -0.72 -5.66 13.04
CA GLY A 18 -0.57 -6.41 11.79
C GLY A 18 -0.84 -5.52 10.57
N ALA A 19 -1.92 -4.72 10.62
CA ALA A 19 -2.24 -3.76 9.58
C ALA A 19 -1.10 -2.73 9.37
N ALA A 20 -0.58 -2.18 10.46
CA ALA A 20 0.54 -1.23 10.42
C ALA A 20 1.81 -1.87 9.84
N ALA A 21 2.19 -3.05 10.34
CA ALA A 21 3.35 -3.78 9.85
C ALA A 21 3.22 -4.13 8.36
N PHE A 22 2.05 -4.60 7.94
CA PHE A 22 1.75 -4.88 6.54
C PHE A 22 1.91 -3.64 5.67
N GLY A 23 1.27 -2.52 6.01
CA GLY A 23 1.36 -1.28 5.22
C GLY A 23 2.80 -0.77 5.10
N ILE A 24 3.54 -0.74 6.21
CA ILE A 24 4.94 -0.29 6.21
C ILE A 24 5.81 -1.24 5.37
N ALA A 25 5.71 -2.56 5.59
CA ALA A 25 6.53 -3.53 4.90
C ALA A 25 6.29 -3.51 3.39
N VAL A 26 5.02 -3.48 2.96
CA VAL A 26 4.66 -3.43 1.54
C VAL A 26 5.11 -2.11 0.90
N GLY A 27 4.86 -0.97 1.56
CA GLY A 27 5.31 0.32 1.03
C GLY A 27 6.83 0.40 0.89
N VAL A 28 7.59 -0.06 1.88
CA VAL A 28 9.06 -0.11 1.79
C VAL A 28 9.52 -1.06 0.68
N ALA A 29 8.90 -2.23 0.55
CA ALA A 29 9.22 -3.18 -0.53
C ALA A 29 8.95 -2.57 -1.92
N MET A 30 7.83 -1.86 -2.10
CA MET A 30 7.53 -1.14 -3.34
C MET A 30 8.61 -0.11 -3.68
N LEU A 31 9.02 0.73 -2.71
CA LEU A 31 10.09 1.70 -2.93
C LEU A 31 11.42 1.03 -3.27
N ALA A 32 11.76 -0.07 -2.60
CA ALA A 32 12.99 -0.81 -2.85
C ALA A 32 13.01 -1.44 -4.26
N ILE A 33 11.90 -2.04 -4.70
CA ILE A 33 11.77 -2.61 -6.04
C ILE A 33 11.87 -1.52 -7.10
N TRP A 34 11.19 -0.39 -6.92
CA TRP A 34 11.29 0.73 -7.87
C TRP A 34 12.69 1.31 -7.94
N ALA A 35 13.34 1.53 -6.80
CA ALA A 35 14.73 1.99 -6.76
C ALA A 35 15.66 1.03 -7.51
N TRP A 36 15.49 -0.29 -7.32
CA TRP A 36 16.24 -1.31 -8.03
C TRP A 36 15.98 -1.29 -9.55
N LEU A 37 14.72 -1.25 -9.98
CA LEU A 37 14.36 -1.21 -11.40
C LEU A 37 14.93 0.02 -12.10
N LEU A 38 14.84 1.19 -11.47
CA LEU A 38 15.39 2.42 -12.01
C LEU A 38 16.93 2.38 -12.09
N ALA A 39 17.60 1.87 -11.06
CA ALA A 39 19.06 1.77 -11.02
C ALA A 39 19.63 0.76 -12.04
N THR A 40 18.88 -0.30 -12.35
CA THR A 40 19.30 -1.36 -13.27
C THR A 40 18.81 -1.18 -14.70
N GLY A 41 18.04 -0.12 -14.98
CA GLY A 41 17.40 0.07 -16.29
C GLY A 41 16.29 -0.94 -16.58
N GLY A 42 15.75 -1.60 -15.55
CA GLY A 42 14.69 -2.62 -15.64
C GLY A 42 13.29 -2.07 -15.94
N PHE A 43 13.17 -0.80 -16.31
CA PHE A 43 11.91 -0.15 -16.71
C PHE A 43 12.06 0.60 -18.04
N PRO A 44 12.23 -0.14 -19.16
CA PRO A 44 12.47 0.43 -20.49
C PRO A 44 11.31 1.29 -21.03
N GLU A 45 10.11 1.12 -20.47
CA GLU A 45 8.91 1.88 -20.81
C GLU A 45 9.08 3.40 -20.60
N LEU A 46 10.02 3.83 -19.75
CA LEU A 46 10.37 5.24 -19.60
C LEU A 46 10.85 5.89 -20.91
N GLN A 47 11.45 5.10 -21.81
CA GLN A 47 11.88 5.57 -23.14
C GLN A 47 10.84 5.28 -24.22
N ALA A 48 10.18 4.12 -24.14
CA ALA A 48 9.24 3.68 -25.18
C ALA A 48 7.88 4.42 -25.10
N THR A 49 7.33 4.59 -23.89
CA THR A 49 6.01 5.17 -23.65
C THR A 49 6.04 6.08 -22.42
N PRO A 50 6.76 7.23 -22.49
CA PRO A 50 7.18 8.00 -21.33
C PRO A 50 6.02 8.48 -20.45
N LEU A 51 4.92 8.98 -21.05
CA LEU A 51 3.79 9.49 -20.28
C LEU A 51 3.14 8.39 -19.42
N SER A 52 2.85 7.24 -20.02
CA SER A 52 2.26 6.10 -19.30
C SER A 52 3.21 5.57 -18.23
N ALA A 53 4.51 5.48 -18.55
CA ALA A 53 5.53 5.02 -17.62
C ALA A 53 5.68 5.95 -16.40
N TRP A 54 5.73 7.27 -16.61
CA TRP A 54 5.81 8.24 -15.51
C TRP A 54 4.55 8.23 -14.65
N VAL A 55 3.35 8.15 -15.24
CA VAL A 55 2.11 8.04 -14.47
C VAL A 55 2.09 6.76 -13.63
N HIS A 56 2.50 5.63 -14.21
CA HIS A 56 2.59 4.35 -13.48
C HIS A 56 3.58 4.45 -12.31
N LEU A 57 4.80 4.93 -12.56
CA LEU A 57 5.81 5.12 -11.51
C LEU A 57 5.31 6.05 -10.39
N LEU A 58 4.77 7.22 -10.74
CA LEU A 58 4.30 8.19 -9.76
C LEU A 58 3.13 7.66 -8.92
N THR A 59 2.20 6.92 -9.53
CA THR A 59 1.08 6.32 -8.80
C THR A 59 1.53 5.22 -7.85
N GLU A 60 2.52 4.41 -8.23
CA GLU A 60 3.07 3.39 -7.32
C GLU A 60 3.92 4.00 -6.18
N LEU A 61 4.73 5.04 -6.47
CA LEU A 61 5.46 5.76 -5.42
C LEU A 61 4.51 6.48 -4.45
N ALA A 62 3.43 7.08 -4.95
CA ALA A 62 2.39 7.67 -4.12
C ALA A 62 1.69 6.62 -3.25
N THR A 63 1.37 5.45 -3.83
CA THR A 63 0.79 4.31 -3.10
C THR A 63 1.70 3.87 -1.95
N ALA A 64 2.98 3.68 -2.24
CA ALA A 64 3.98 3.30 -1.24
C ALA A 64 4.10 4.34 -0.11
N ALA A 65 4.16 5.63 -0.46
CA ALA A 65 4.23 6.71 0.52
C ALA A 65 3.00 6.74 1.45
N VAL A 66 1.79 6.58 0.88
CA VAL A 66 0.54 6.58 1.66
C VAL A 66 0.44 5.33 2.54
N LEU A 67 0.89 4.15 2.08
CA LEU A 67 0.97 2.93 2.88
C LEU A 67 1.89 3.10 4.10
N ILE A 68 3.09 3.65 3.90
CA ILE A 68 4.04 3.91 4.98
C ILE A 68 3.46 4.95 5.95
N ALA A 69 2.95 6.07 5.43
CA ALA A 69 2.38 7.13 6.26
C ALA A 69 1.18 6.64 7.10
N ALA A 70 0.27 5.88 6.50
CA ALA A 70 -0.88 5.29 7.20
C ALA A 70 -0.44 4.26 8.25
N GLY A 71 0.53 3.39 7.93
CA GLY A 71 1.07 2.43 8.88
C GLY A 71 1.76 3.10 10.08
N LEU A 72 2.58 4.14 9.84
CA LEU A 72 3.18 4.94 10.91
C LEU A 72 2.13 5.69 11.73
N ALA A 73 1.06 6.20 11.10
CA ALA A 73 -0.05 6.83 11.79
C ALA A 73 -0.81 5.86 12.69
N LEU A 74 -0.97 4.60 12.27
CA LEU A 74 -1.56 3.54 13.10
C LEU A 74 -0.68 3.25 14.33
N VAL A 75 0.65 3.16 14.15
CA VAL A 75 1.60 3.01 15.27
C VAL A 75 1.52 4.19 16.23
N ALA A 76 1.44 5.41 15.70
CA ALA A 76 1.30 6.64 16.48
C ALA A 76 -0.12 6.88 17.03
N ARG A 77 -1.05 5.94 16.82
CA ARG A 77 -2.46 5.99 17.27
C ARG A 77 -3.18 7.29 16.88
N ARG A 78 -2.91 7.81 15.68
CA ARG A 78 -3.56 9.03 15.18
C ARG A 78 -5.03 8.76 14.86
N SER A 79 -5.91 9.71 15.15
CA SER A 79 -7.37 9.57 14.95
C SER A 79 -7.76 9.39 13.47
N TRP A 80 -6.95 9.87 12.53
CA TRP A 80 -7.18 9.73 11.10
C TRP A 80 -6.53 8.47 10.49
N ALA A 81 -5.76 7.71 11.27
CA ALA A 81 -4.93 6.62 10.76
C ALA A 81 -5.73 5.53 10.02
N ARG A 82 -6.90 5.15 10.55
CA ARG A 82 -7.78 4.14 9.92
C ARG A 82 -8.25 4.58 8.53
N LYS A 83 -8.75 5.82 8.42
CA LYS A 83 -9.21 6.38 7.14
C LYS A 83 -8.09 6.43 6.10
N ALA A 84 -6.89 6.88 6.51
CA ALA A 84 -5.73 6.89 5.63
C ALA A 84 -5.30 5.47 5.22
N TYR A 85 -5.42 4.49 6.12
CA TYR A 85 -5.11 3.10 5.82
C TYR A 85 -6.07 2.50 4.78
N LEU A 86 -7.38 2.78 4.88
CA LEU A 86 -8.33 2.35 3.85
C LEU A 86 -7.98 2.92 2.46
N VAL A 87 -7.61 4.20 2.40
CA VAL A 87 -7.16 4.84 1.14
C VAL A 87 -5.89 4.16 0.63
N ALA A 88 -4.93 3.88 1.52
CA ALA A 88 -3.68 3.20 1.18
C ALA A 88 -3.92 1.80 0.59
N ILE A 89 -4.81 1.01 1.20
CA ILE A 89 -5.16 -0.32 0.71
C ILE A 89 -5.92 -0.23 -0.62
N GLY A 90 -6.83 0.73 -0.79
CA GLY A 90 -7.49 0.96 -2.08
C GLY A 90 -6.49 1.24 -3.20
N ALA A 91 -5.50 2.10 -2.94
CA ALA A 91 -4.41 2.39 -3.88
C ALA A 91 -3.55 1.15 -4.17
N LEU A 92 -3.23 0.34 -3.14
CA LEU A 92 -2.51 -0.92 -3.30
C LEU A 92 -3.27 -1.92 -4.18
N LEU A 93 -4.59 -2.05 -3.98
CA LEU A 93 -5.41 -2.96 -4.79
C LEU A 93 -5.45 -2.53 -6.25
N PHE A 94 -5.50 -1.22 -6.52
CA PHE A 94 -5.37 -0.70 -7.88
C PHE A 94 -4.03 -1.09 -8.52
N ALA A 95 -2.92 -0.92 -7.80
CA ALA A 95 -1.59 -1.32 -8.27
C ALA A 95 -1.50 -2.84 -8.52
N VAL A 96 -2.07 -3.66 -7.62
CA VAL A 96 -2.13 -5.12 -7.77
C VAL A 96 -2.88 -5.54 -9.04
N VAL A 97 -4.03 -4.93 -9.35
CA VAL A 97 -4.79 -5.26 -10.57
C VAL A 97 -3.93 -5.01 -11.81
N ASN A 98 -3.24 -3.87 -11.87
CA ASN A 98 -2.34 -3.56 -12.96
C ASN A 98 -1.17 -4.56 -13.06
N ALA A 99 -0.56 -4.92 -11.93
CA ALA A 99 0.51 -5.91 -11.89
C ALA A 99 0.06 -7.31 -12.34
N VAL A 100 -1.12 -7.76 -11.91
CA VAL A 100 -1.69 -9.05 -12.31
C VAL A 100 -1.91 -9.12 -13.82
N ALA A 101 -2.45 -8.06 -14.43
CA ALA A 101 -2.61 -7.99 -15.87
C ALA A 101 -1.25 -8.04 -16.58
N PHE A 102 -0.30 -7.19 -16.18
CA PHE A 102 1.03 -7.10 -16.78
C PHE A 102 1.81 -8.43 -16.74
N TYR A 103 1.83 -9.10 -15.59
CA TYR A 103 2.54 -10.38 -15.43
C TYR A 103 1.75 -11.55 -16.01
N GLY A 104 0.42 -11.48 -16.00
CA GLY A 104 -0.45 -12.48 -16.63
C GLY A 104 -0.25 -12.56 -18.14
N GLU A 105 -0.20 -11.42 -18.82
CA GLU A 105 0.09 -11.34 -20.27
C GLU A 105 1.47 -11.92 -20.63
N ARG A 106 2.42 -11.89 -19.69
CA ARG A 106 3.78 -12.43 -19.85
C ARG A 106 3.91 -13.88 -19.40
N GLY A 107 2.81 -14.53 -19.00
CA GLY A 107 2.82 -15.91 -18.50
C GLY A 107 3.54 -16.10 -17.16
N ASN A 108 3.82 -15.03 -16.41
CA ASN A 108 4.52 -15.10 -15.13
C ASN A 108 3.53 -15.40 -14.00
N VAL A 109 3.08 -16.66 -13.96
CA VAL A 109 2.12 -17.17 -12.96
C VAL A 109 2.59 -16.96 -11.51
N PRO A 110 3.88 -17.19 -11.15
CA PRO A 110 4.33 -16.97 -9.77
C PRO A 110 4.08 -15.55 -9.24
N LEU A 111 4.38 -14.51 -10.05
CA LEU A 111 4.14 -13.13 -9.64
C LEU A 111 2.65 -12.80 -9.58
N VAL A 112 1.83 -13.33 -10.49
CA VAL A 112 0.38 -13.17 -10.43
C VAL A 112 -0.17 -13.71 -9.10
N VAL A 113 0.22 -14.92 -8.70
CA VAL A 113 -0.19 -15.51 -7.41
C VAL A 113 0.28 -14.67 -6.23
N PHE A 114 1.52 -14.19 -6.26
CA PHE A 114 2.07 -13.31 -5.23
C PHE A 114 1.22 -12.04 -5.04
N PHE A 115 0.87 -11.35 -6.13
CA PHE A 115 0.04 -10.14 -6.05
C PHE A 115 -1.39 -10.43 -5.59
N ILE A 116 -1.97 -11.57 -5.97
CA ILE A 116 -3.28 -12.01 -5.46
C ILE A 116 -3.23 -12.22 -3.94
N VAL A 117 -2.21 -12.92 -3.43
CA VAL A 117 -2.02 -13.11 -1.99
C VAL A 117 -1.86 -11.75 -1.28
N LEU A 118 -1.11 -10.83 -1.89
CA LEU A 118 -0.92 -9.48 -1.35
C LEU A 118 -2.26 -8.72 -1.26
N ALA A 119 -3.11 -8.81 -2.28
CA ALA A 119 -4.45 -8.22 -2.25
C ALA A 119 -5.34 -8.84 -1.16
N VAL A 120 -5.34 -10.18 -1.03
CA VAL A 120 -6.12 -10.88 0.01
C VAL A 120 -5.69 -10.43 1.41
N LEU A 121 -4.39 -10.34 1.67
CA LEU A 121 -3.87 -9.84 2.95
C LEU A 121 -4.23 -8.38 3.18
N GLY A 122 -4.14 -7.54 2.14
CA GLY A 122 -4.52 -6.13 2.21
C GLY A 122 -6.00 -5.94 2.57
N VAL A 123 -6.90 -6.67 1.90
CA VAL A 123 -8.33 -6.66 2.21
C VAL A 123 -8.59 -7.18 3.62
N PHE A 124 -7.95 -8.30 4.01
CA PHE A 124 -8.08 -8.84 5.36
C PHE A 124 -7.73 -7.81 6.43
N PHE A 125 -6.58 -7.14 6.32
CA PHE A 125 -6.18 -6.11 7.28
C PHE A 125 -7.05 -4.86 7.22
N ALA A 126 -7.52 -4.45 6.04
CA ALA A 126 -8.44 -3.32 5.92
C ALA A 126 -9.76 -3.58 6.66
N LEU A 127 -10.38 -4.75 6.45
CA LEU A 127 -11.64 -5.11 7.10
C LEU A 127 -11.48 -5.25 8.62
N ARG A 128 -10.43 -5.94 9.07
CA ARG A 128 -10.16 -6.15 10.51
C ARG A 128 -9.66 -4.92 11.26
N ALA A 129 -9.29 -3.86 10.52
CA ALA A 129 -8.95 -2.56 11.07
C ALA A 129 -10.16 -1.62 11.16
N GLU A 130 -11.32 -1.97 10.60
CA GLU A 130 -12.58 -1.20 10.71
C GLU A 130 -13.49 -1.72 11.83
N GLU A 131 -13.51 -3.04 12.06
CA GLU A 131 -14.14 -3.68 13.23
C GLU A 131 -13.47 -3.27 14.57
#